data_AF-A0A1L8CNX1-F1
#
_entry.id   AF-A0A1L8CNX1-F1
#
_cell.length_a   1.000
_cell.length_b   1.000
_cell.length_c   1.000
_cell.angle_alpha   90.00
_cell.angle_beta   90.00
_cell.angle_gamma   90.00
#
_symmetry.space_group_name_H-M   'P 1'
#
loop_
_entity.id
_entity.type
_entity.pdbx_description
1 polymer ?
#
loop_
_entity_poly.entity_id
_entity_poly.type
_entity_poly.pdbx_seq_one_letter_code
_entity_poly.pdbx_strand_id
1 'polypeptide(L)'
;MKKSMIILTAIMAMATAQPALAAGDTHHMGGHMQGDHHNGDMQKHGKHGDMDKMQGMKGDMSQMKGAFLVKKEIDGYTVSFHVMKAKEGMQHGGTHNFMAKVEKDDKALTNLVVNSKVTHPNNKSESKMLMKMGDWYMAGYDLGHEGQHQLMVLFKTADGKKHFIGTNYPENKHQYHDEEDAKESE
;
A
#
# COMPACT_ATOMS: atom_id res chain seq x y z
N MET A 1 -26.48 -34.81 28.83
CA MET A 1 -25.43 -35.53 28.07
C MET A 1 -24.14 -34.73 28.22
N LYS A 2 -23.09 -35.36 28.79
CA LYS A 2 -21.85 -34.69 29.22
C LYS A 2 -20.87 -34.57 28.04
N LYS A 3 -20.20 -33.42 27.99
CA LYS A 3 -19.27 -32.95 26.96
C LYS A 3 -17.95 -33.73 27.03
N SER A 4 -17.42 -34.15 25.88
CA SER A 4 -16.04 -34.62 25.75
C SER A 4 -15.31 -33.73 24.75
N MET A 5 -14.47 -32.86 25.29
CA MET A 5 -13.65 -31.90 24.59
C MET A 5 -12.22 -32.46 24.58
N ILE A 6 -11.74 -32.90 23.42
CA ILE A 6 -10.36 -33.41 23.26
C ILE A 6 -9.50 -32.22 22.84
N ILE A 7 -8.61 -31.80 23.74
CA ILE A 7 -7.60 -30.76 23.50
C ILE A 7 -6.33 -31.49 23.05
N LEU A 8 -5.96 -31.34 21.78
CA LEU A 8 -4.66 -31.75 21.27
C LEU A 8 -3.67 -30.60 21.48
N THR A 9 -2.75 -30.76 22.42
CA THR A 9 -1.64 -29.84 22.66
C THR A 9 -0.44 -30.28 21.83
N ALA A 10 -0.18 -29.61 20.71
CA ALA A 10 1.05 -29.80 19.94
C ALA A 10 2.11 -28.81 20.43
N ILE A 11 3.16 -29.32 21.08
CA ILE A 11 4.34 -28.56 21.49
C ILE A 11 5.27 -28.49 20.28
N MET A 12 5.33 -27.33 19.62
CA MET A 12 6.29 -27.07 18.54
C MET A 12 7.54 -26.42 19.15
N ALA A 13 8.66 -27.17 19.13
CA ALA A 13 9.97 -26.68 19.51
C ALA A 13 10.46 -25.65 18.48
N MET A 14 10.73 -24.42 18.91
CA MET A 14 11.37 -23.41 18.07
C MET A 14 12.89 -23.57 18.14
N ALA A 15 13.50 -23.95 17.02
CA ALA A 15 14.94 -23.82 16.83
C ALA A 15 15.28 -22.34 16.57
N THR A 16 16.05 -21.75 17.47
CA THR A 16 16.56 -20.37 17.36
C THR A 16 17.82 -20.36 16.49
N ALA A 17 17.71 -19.88 15.25
CA ALA A 17 18.89 -19.51 14.46
C ALA A 17 19.38 -18.11 14.86
N GLN A 18 20.66 -18.01 15.24
CA GLN A 18 21.32 -16.74 15.55
C GLN A 18 21.70 -16.01 14.25
N PRO A 19 21.48 -14.68 14.12
CA PRO A 19 22.06 -13.91 13.03
C PRO A 19 23.51 -13.52 13.32
N ALA A 20 24.39 -13.74 12.33
CA ALA A 20 25.75 -13.21 12.33
C ALA A 20 25.73 -11.71 11.98
N LEU A 21 26.40 -10.90 12.81
CA LEU A 21 26.62 -9.47 12.58
C LEU A 21 27.86 -9.30 11.69
N ALA A 22 27.71 -8.61 10.56
CA ALA A 22 28.84 -8.10 9.79
C ALA A 22 28.94 -6.58 10.01
N ALA A 23 30.05 -6.17 10.62
CA ALA A 23 30.46 -4.79 10.78
C ALA A 23 31.12 -4.28 9.50
N GLY A 24 30.80 -3.05 9.11
CA GLY A 24 31.46 -2.34 8.02
C GLY A 24 31.49 -0.84 8.32
N ASP A 25 32.63 -0.38 8.84
CA ASP A 25 33.01 1.03 8.91
C ASP A 25 33.35 1.55 7.51
N THR A 26 32.88 2.75 7.15
CA THR A 26 33.63 3.67 6.28
C THR A 26 33.17 5.12 6.50
N HIS A 27 34.14 5.98 6.80
CA HIS A 27 34.04 7.44 6.98
C HIS A 27 33.86 8.19 5.65
N HIS A 28 33.47 9.48 5.72
CA HIS A 28 33.97 10.66 4.97
C HIS A 28 32.85 11.72 4.86
N MET A 29 32.95 12.83 5.61
CA MET A 29 33.49 14.16 5.24
C MET A 29 32.52 15.08 4.47
N GLY A 30 32.22 16.23 5.10
CA GLY A 30 32.28 17.53 4.40
C GLY A 30 30.96 18.27 4.14
N GLY A 31 30.89 19.52 4.63
CA GLY A 31 30.42 20.63 3.81
C GLY A 31 29.15 21.36 4.26
N HIS A 32 29.35 22.56 4.80
CA HIS A 32 28.37 23.63 5.03
C HIS A 32 27.57 23.99 3.76
N MET A 33 26.33 24.49 3.93
CA MET A 33 25.97 25.87 3.56
C MET A 33 24.61 26.29 4.13
N GLN A 34 24.59 27.57 4.46
CA GLN A 34 23.62 28.37 5.18
C GLN A 34 22.75 29.11 4.17
N GLY A 35 21.46 29.28 4.46
CA GLY A 35 20.54 30.00 3.59
C GLY A 35 19.24 30.35 4.30
N ASP A 36 19.28 31.41 5.10
CA ASP A 36 18.12 32.25 5.40
C ASP A 36 17.53 32.80 4.08
N HIS A 37 16.22 33.06 4.03
CA HIS A 37 15.64 34.34 3.57
C HIS A 37 14.11 34.23 3.40
N HIS A 38 13.41 34.92 4.31
CA HIS A 38 12.22 35.80 4.14
C HIS A 38 10.83 35.33 3.63
N ASN A 39 9.85 35.59 4.51
CA ASN A 39 8.61 36.39 4.35
C ASN A 39 7.79 36.33 3.06
N GLY A 40 6.48 36.07 3.24
CA GLY A 40 5.44 36.39 2.25
C GLY A 40 4.03 36.10 2.75
N ASP A 41 3.52 36.97 3.60
CA ASP A 41 2.11 37.13 3.97
C ASP A 41 1.24 37.33 2.70
N MET A 42 0.08 36.65 2.58
CA MET A 42 -1.18 37.28 2.17
C MET A 42 -2.38 36.32 1.95
N GLN A 43 -3.50 36.77 2.51
CA GLN A 43 -4.87 36.73 1.99
C GLN A 43 -5.82 35.57 2.35
N LYS A 44 -6.58 35.88 3.41
CA LYS A 44 -7.98 35.51 3.64
C LYS A 44 -8.90 35.80 2.43
N HIS A 45 -9.67 34.80 2.03
CA HIS A 45 -11.06 34.87 1.55
C HIS A 45 -11.69 33.51 1.94
N GLY A 46 -12.88 33.33 2.51
CA GLY A 46 -14.05 34.17 2.54
C GLY A 46 -15.25 33.35 2.03
N LYS A 47 -16.03 32.79 2.97
CA LYS A 47 -17.46 32.42 2.89
C LYS A 47 -17.97 31.24 2.01
N HIS A 48 -18.84 30.48 2.70
CA HIS A 48 -20.13 29.88 2.30
C HIS A 48 -20.15 28.57 1.52
N GLY A 49 -20.91 27.61 2.06
CA GLY A 49 -21.50 26.52 1.30
C GLY A 49 -21.83 25.31 2.17
N ASP A 50 -23.06 25.25 2.67
CA ASP A 50 -23.74 24.06 3.19
C ASP A 50 -23.34 22.75 2.48
N MET A 51 -23.01 21.71 3.25
CA MET A 51 -23.28 20.32 2.87
C MET A 51 -23.56 19.45 4.09
N ASP A 52 -24.69 19.71 4.75
CA ASP A 52 -25.48 18.64 5.34
C ASP A 52 -25.98 17.72 4.21
N LYS A 53 -25.22 16.66 3.89
CA LYS A 53 -25.67 15.45 3.17
C LYS A 53 -24.49 14.52 2.87
N MET A 54 -24.06 13.68 3.82
CA MET A 54 -23.43 12.39 3.50
C MET A 54 -23.76 11.33 4.56
N GLN A 55 -25.06 11.10 4.77
CA GLN A 55 -25.54 9.79 5.23
C GLN A 55 -25.65 8.88 4.00
N GLY A 56 -24.77 7.90 3.90
CA GLY A 56 -24.92 6.78 2.96
C GLY A 56 -23.97 6.77 1.75
N MET A 57 -22.66 6.59 1.99
CA MET A 57 -21.75 6.07 0.95
C MET A 57 -21.22 4.69 1.35
N LYS A 58 -22.08 3.67 1.22
CA LYS A 58 -21.66 2.31 0.82
C LYS A 58 -21.58 2.25 -0.71
N GLY A 59 -20.96 3.28 -1.30
CA GLY A 59 -20.83 3.46 -2.74
C GLY A 59 -19.61 2.73 -3.25
N ASP A 60 -19.86 1.82 -4.18
CA ASP A 60 -18.90 1.13 -5.03
C ASP A 60 -17.74 2.05 -5.48
N MET A 61 -16.56 1.87 -4.87
CA MET A 61 -15.34 2.64 -5.17
C MET A 61 -14.66 2.20 -6.48
N SER A 62 -15.30 1.34 -7.28
CA SER A 62 -14.74 0.82 -8.54
C SER A 62 -14.79 1.82 -9.71
N GLN A 63 -15.37 3.01 -9.54
CA GLN A 63 -15.62 3.95 -10.64
C GLN A 63 -14.72 5.20 -10.69
N MET A 64 -13.65 5.30 -9.90
CA MET A 64 -12.57 6.25 -10.21
C MET A 64 -11.78 5.70 -11.41
N LYS A 65 -12.24 6.03 -12.63
CA LYS A 65 -11.57 5.72 -13.89
C LYS A 65 -10.09 6.09 -13.79
N GLY A 66 -9.18 5.12 -13.91
CA GLY A 66 -7.73 5.34 -13.86
C GLY A 66 -7.00 4.65 -12.69
N ALA A 67 -7.67 4.37 -11.58
CA ALA A 67 -7.00 3.92 -10.35
C ALA A 67 -7.72 2.73 -9.70
N PHE A 68 -7.01 1.63 -9.51
CA PHE A 68 -7.53 0.50 -8.74
C PHE A 68 -7.42 0.83 -7.25
N LEU A 69 -8.55 1.06 -6.57
CA LEU A 69 -8.63 1.31 -5.13
C LEU A 69 -9.66 0.36 -4.48
N VAL A 70 -9.18 -0.57 -3.65
CA VAL A 70 -10.04 -1.55 -2.96
C VAL A 70 -9.78 -1.50 -1.46
N LYS A 71 -10.85 -1.44 -0.65
CA LYS A 71 -10.77 -1.56 0.81
C LYS A 71 -11.22 -2.93 1.27
N LYS A 72 -10.54 -3.50 2.26
CA LYS A 72 -10.93 -4.76 2.90
C LYS A 72 -10.67 -4.71 4.40
N GLU A 73 -11.47 -5.45 5.16
CA GLU A 73 -11.37 -5.54 6.61
C GLU A 73 -10.71 -6.86 7.04
N ILE A 74 -9.86 -6.82 8.06
CA ILE A 74 -9.28 -8.01 8.73
C ILE A 74 -9.00 -7.69 10.20
N ASP A 75 -9.49 -8.51 11.13
CA ASP A 75 -9.18 -8.40 12.57
C ASP A 75 -9.36 -7.00 13.20
N GLY A 76 -10.31 -6.22 12.69
CA GLY A 76 -10.56 -4.83 13.11
C GLY A 76 -9.63 -3.78 12.49
N TYR A 77 -8.93 -4.14 11.41
CA TYR A 77 -8.14 -3.23 10.58
C TYR A 77 -8.78 -3.07 9.20
N THR A 78 -8.83 -1.83 8.72
CA THR A 78 -9.15 -1.53 7.33
C THR A 78 -7.85 -1.47 6.53
N VAL A 79 -7.76 -2.23 5.45
CA VAL A 79 -6.63 -2.21 4.52
C VAL A 79 -7.09 -1.72 3.16
N SER A 80 -6.55 -0.57 2.75
CA SER A 80 -6.75 0.00 1.42
C SER A 80 -5.63 -0.44 0.49
N PHE A 81 -5.97 -1.04 -0.64
CA PHE A 81 -5.08 -1.44 -1.72
C PHE A 81 -5.23 -0.42 -2.85
N HIS A 82 -4.12 0.17 -3.30
CA HIS A 82 -4.12 1.09 -4.41
C HIS A 82 -3.05 0.67 -5.42
N VAL A 83 -3.42 0.49 -6.68
CA VAL A 83 -2.47 0.26 -7.78
C VAL A 83 -2.60 1.37 -8.80
N MET A 84 -1.46 1.94 -9.18
CA MET A 84 -1.35 2.95 -10.24
C MET A 84 -0.20 2.59 -11.17
N LYS A 85 -0.37 2.88 -12.47
CA LYS A 85 0.74 2.83 -13.42
C LYS A 85 1.83 3.82 -12.98
N ALA A 86 3.07 3.37 -12.95
CA ALA A 86 4.19 4.21 -12.58
C ALA A 86 4.50 5.19 -13.71
N LYS A 87 4.68 6.47 -13.37
CA LYS A 87 5.18 7.47 -14.31
C LYS A 87 6.66 7.25 -14.57
N GLU A 88 7.14 7.75 -15.70
CA GLU A 88 8.56 7.76 -16.01
C GLU A 88 9.35 8.51 -14.92
N GLY A 89 10.44 7.91 -14.44
CA GLY A 89 11.25 8.42 -13.34
C GLY A 89 10.70 8.13 -11.93
N MET A 90 9.51 7.55 -11.81
CA MET A 90 8.83 7.24 -10.53
C MET A 90 8.57 5.74 -10.35
N GLN A 91 9.29 4.90 -11.10
CA GLN A 91 9.19 3.45 -10.99
C GLN A 91 9.94 2.97 -9.75
N HIS A 92 9.22 2.46 -8.75
CA HIS A 92 9.82 1.83 -7.56
C HIS A 92 10.21 0.36 -7.82
N GLY A 93 10.85 0.10 -8.96
CA GLY A 93 11.27 -1.24 -9.39
C GLY A 93 10.19 -2.06 -10.12
N GLY A 94 9.24 -1.40 -10.79
CA GLY A 94 8.25 -2.04 -11.65
C GLY A 94 7.38 -1.03 -12.42
N THR A 95 6.59 -1.53 -13.36
CA THR A 95 5.67 -0.73 -14.20
C THR A 95 4.49 -0.11 -13.44
N HIS A 96 4.17 -0.62 -12.25
CA HIS A 96 3.07 -0.15 -11.40
C HIS A 96 3.54 0.05 -9.97
N ASN A 97 3.05 1.10 -9.33
CA ASN A 97 3.21 1.31 -7.90
C ASN A 97 2.05 0.64 -7.17
N PHE A 98 2.36 -0.41 -6.42
CA PHE A 98 1.42 -1.05 -5.49
C PHE A 98 1.55 -0.41 -4.12
N MET A 99 0.46 0.13 -3.63
CA MET A 99 0.36 0.81 -2.35
C MET A 99 -0.65 0.11 -1.43
N ALA A 100 -0.33 0.09 -0.15
CA ALA A 100 -1.20 -0.37 0.92
C ALA A 100 -1.27 0.67 2.04
N LYS A 101 -2.46 0.97 2.55
CA LYS A 101 -2.66 1.76 3.76
C LYS A 101 -3.41 0.89 4.76
N VAL A 102 -2.92 0.85 6.00
CA VAL A 102 -3.55 0.11 7.10
C VAL A 102 -4.10 1.12 8.09
N GLU A 103 -5.37 0.98 8.44
CA GLU A 103 -6.09 1.86 9.35
C GLU A 103 -6.72 1.05 10.49
N LYS A 104 -6.85 1.68 11.64
CA LYS A 104 -7.61 1.17 12.78
C LYS A 104 -8.26 2.35 13.49
N ASP A 105 -9.55 2.25 13.79
CA ASP A 105 -10.33 3.33 14.39
C ASP A 105 -10.17 4.66 13.61
N ASP A 106 -10.26 4.56 12.27
CA ASP A 106 -10.08 5.65 11.30
C ASP A 106 -8.72 6.38 11.34
N LYS A 107 -7.71 5.75 11.96
CA LYS A 107 -6.33 6.28 12.03
C LYS A 107 -5.37 5.42 11.23
N ALA A 108 -4.56 6.08 10.41
CA ALA A 108 -3.48 5.42 9.68
C ALA A 108 -2.41 4.87 10.63
N LEU A 109 -2.05 3.60 10.44
CA LEU A 109 -1.00 2.93 11.19
C LEU A 109 0.31 3.00 10.41
N THR A 110 1.17 3.94 10.80
CA THR A 110 2.38 4.27 10.03
C THR A 110 3.68 3.72 10.62
N ASN A 111 3.60 2.91 11.68
CA ASN A 111 4.76 2.25 12.29
C ASN A 111 4.60 0.72 12.25
N LEU A 112 4.39 0.18 11.04
CA LEU A 112 4.24 -1.25 10.79
C LEU A 112 5.40 -1.76 9.94
N VAL A 113 5.74 -3.05 10.11
CA VAL A 113 6.53 -3.78 9.12
C VAL A 113 5.56 -4.40 8.13
N VAL A 114 5.62 -3.98 6.87
CA VAL A 114 4.69 -4.40 5.82
C VAL A 114 5.46 -5.10 4.69
N ASN A 115 5.02 -6.31 4.34
CA ASN A 115 5.49 -7.05 3.18
C ASN A 115 4.32 -7.30 2.23
N SER A 116 4.61 -7.36 0.94
CA SER A 116 3.65 -7.75 -0.09
C SER A 116 4.14 -8.97 -0.82
N LYS A 117 3.17 -9.74 -1.32
CA LYS A 117 3.39 -10.78 -2.30
C LYS A 117 2.42 -10.57 -3.45
N VAL A 118 2.93 -10.65 -4.66
CA VAL A 118 2.13 -10.67 -5.89
C VAL A 118 2.26 -12.05 -6.52
N THR A 119 1.14 -12.65 -6.90
CA THR A 119 1.10 -13.83 -7.77
C THR A 119 0.54 -13.40 -9.11
N HIS A 120 1.30 -13.62 -10.17
CA HIS A 120 0.94 -13.25 -11.54
C HIS A 120 0.04 -14.29 -12.20
N PRO A 121 -0.62 -13.96 -13.33
CA PRO A 121 -1.46 -14.90 -14.09
C PRO A 121 -0.74 -16.19 -14.53
N ASN A 122 0.59 -16.14 -14.68
CA ASN A 122 1.42 -17.30 -15.00
C ASN A 122 1.82 -18.14 -13.76
N ASN A 123 1.21 -17.90 -12.60
CA ASN A 123 1.51 -18.50 -11.30
C ASN A 123 2.91 -18.23 -10.73
N LYS A 124 3.73 -17.38 -11.35
CA LYS A 124 4.96 -16.88 -10.72
C LYS A 124 4.59 -15.91 -9.62
N SER A 125 5.40 -15.86 -8.57
CA SER A 125 5.23 -14.90 -7.49
C SER A 125 6.51 -14.16 -7.18
N GLU A 126 6.36 -12.92 -6.74
CA GLU A 126 7.42 -12.12 -6.14
C GLU A 126 6.95 -11.52 -4.81
N SER A 127 7.88 -11.28 -3.88
CA SER A 127 7.59 -10.67 -2.58
C SER A 127 8.56 -9.53 -2.32
N LYS A 128 8.04 -8.41 -1.81
CA LYS A 128 8.82 -7.20 -1.53
C LYS A 128 8.42 -6.65 -0.17
N MET A 129 9.36 -6.06 0.54
CA MET A 129 9.05 -5.21 1.69
C MET A 129 8.52 -3.87 1.15
N LEU A 130 7.43 -3.37 1.70
CA LEU A 130 6.89 -2.07 1.27
C LEU A 130 7.58 -0.96 2.05
N MET A 131 7.99 0.08 1.34
CA MET A 131 8.57 1.28 1.91
C MET A 131 7.47 2.25 2.33
N LYS A 132 7.61 2.84 3.52
CA LYS A 132 6.67 3.85 4.01
C LYS A 132 6.82 5.16 3.23
N MET A 133 5.69 5.70 2.77
CA MET A 133 5.54 6.97 2.07
C MET A 133 4.32 7.71 2.66
N GLY A 134 4.56 8.55 3.67
CA GLY A 134 3.48 9.18 4.45
C GLY A 134 2.63 8.13 5.18
N ASP A 135 1.32 8.10 4.88
CA ASP A 135 0.37 7.13 5.42
C ASP A 135 0.31 5.81 4.65
N TRP A 136 0.99 5.73 3.51
CA TRP A 136 0.98 4.57 2.63
C TRP A 136 2.29 3.79 2.74
N TYR A 137 2.22 2.51 2.42
CA TYR A 137 3.37 1.66 2.17
C TYR A 137 3.37 1.30 0.69
N MET A 138 4.52 1.33 0.03
CA MET A 138 4.63 1.20 -1.42
C MET A 138 5.76 0.26 -1.85
N ALA A 139 5.53 -0.49 -2.93
CA ALA A 139 6.57 -1.15 -3.72
C ALA A 139 6.16 -1.21 -5.20
N GLY A 140 7.14 -1.18 -6.11
CA GLY A 140 6.89 -1.35 -7.53
C GLY A 140 6.74 -2.82 -7.92
N TYR A 141 5.84 -3.11 -8.85
CA TYR A 141 5.60 -4.45 -9.42
C TYR A 141 5.33 -4.36 -10.91
N ASP A 142 5.65 -5.43 -11.64
CA ASP A 142 5.32 -5.53 -13.07
C ASP A 142 3.92 -6.11 -13.26
N LEU A 143 2.91 -5.23 -13.20
CA LEU A 143 1.50 -5.61 -13.27
C LEU A 143 0.86 -5.38 -14.65
N GLY A 144 1.58 -4.82 -15.61
CA GLY A 144 1.04 -4.44 -16.93
C GLY A 144 0.79 -5.58 -17.92
N HIS A 145 0.94 -6.84 -17.50
CA HIS A 145 0.59 -7.99 -18.34
C HIS A 145 -0.83 -8.47 -18.07
N GLU A 146 -1.51 -8.87 -19.14
CA GLU A 146 -2.92 -9.25 -19.12
C GLU A 146 -3.24 -10.38 -18.14
N GLY A 147 -4.40 -10.26 -17.52
CA GLY A 147 -4.96 -11.26 -16.62
C GLY A 147 -5.05 -10.77 -15.19
N GLN A 148 -5.36 -11.71 -14.30
CA GLN A 148 -5.61 -11.42 -12.90
C GLN A 148 -4.37 -11.64 -12.05
N HIS A 149 -3.91 -10.57 -11.40
CA HIS A 149 -2.83 -10.62 -10.41
C HIS A 149 -3.43 -10.73 -9.02
N GLN A 150 -2.93 -11.65 -8.19
CA GLN A 150 -3.29 -11.72 -6.79
C GLN A 150 -2.32 -10.86 -5.98
N LEU A 151 -2.85 -9.81 -5.34
CA LEU A 151 -2.09 -8.92 -4.47
C LEU A 151 -2.32 -9.31 -3.02
N MET A 152 -1.26 -9.44 -2.24
CA MET A 152 -1.34 -9.84 -0.84
C MET A 152 -0.45 -8.93 0.01
N VAL A 153 -0.95 -8.56 1.19
CA VAL A 153 -0.27 -7.73 2.19
C VAL A 153 -0.18 -8.51 3.50
N LEU A 154 1.03 -8.59 4.03
CA LEU A 154 1.35 -9.08 5.37
C LEU A 154 1.84 -7.88 6.19
N PHE A 155 1.15 -7.52 7.26
CA PHE A 155 1.63 -6.49 8.17
C PHE A 155 1.79 -7.03 9.60
N LYS A 156 2.81 -6.53 10.29
CA LYS A 156 3.08 -6.86 11.69
C LYS A 156 2.81 -5.64 12.56
N THR A 157 1.95 -5.82 13.56
CA THR A 157 1.58 -4.79 14.56
C THR A 157 2.61 -4.69 15.67
N ALA A 158 2.53 -3.63 16.48
CA ALA A 158 3.49 -3.37 17.56
C ALA A 158 3.50 -4.48 18.64
N ASP A 159 2.37 -5.15 18.86
CA ASP A 159 2.26 -6.33 19.74
C ASP A 159 2.83 -7.62 19.11
N GLY A 160 3.38 -7.51 17.89
CA GLY A 160 4.05 -8.58 17.19
C GLY A 160 3.12 -9.51 16.39
N LYS A 161 1.79 -9.31 16.45
CA LYS A 161 0.84 -10.10 15.66
C LYS A 161 0.99 -9.80 14.17
N LYS A 162 0.74 -10.83 13.37
CA LYS A 162 0.79 -10.74 11.91
C LYS A 162 -0.63 -10.87 11.37
N HIS A 163 -0.96 -10.01 10.43
CA HIS A 163 -2.23 -10.01 9.72
C HIS A 163 -1.97 -10.14 8.24
N PHE A 164 -2.81 -10.90 7.55
CA PHE A 164 -2.65 -11.21 6.14
C PHE A 164 -3.97 -11.00 5.41
N ILE A 165 -3.91 -10.25 4.31
CA ILE A 165 -5.09 -9.94 3.51
C ILE A 165 -4.69 -9.74 2.06
N GLY A 166 -5.57 -10.11 1.13
CA GLY A 166 -5.30 -9.98 -0.30
C GLY A 166 -6.50 -9.58 -1.13
N THR A 167 -6.24 -9.09 -2.33
CA THR A 167 -7.22 -8.71 -3.35
C THR A 167 -6.74 -9.13 -4.74
N ASN A 168 -7.60 -9.01 -5.73
CA ASN A 168 -7.28 -9.32 -7.11
C ASN A 168 -7.25 -8.03 -7.93
N TYR A 169 -6.18 -7.82 -8.68
CA TYR A 169 -6.01 -6.72 -9.62
C TYR A 169 -6.17 -7.25 -11.05
N PRO A 170 -7.21 -6.83 -11.79
CA PRO A 170 -7.37 -7.18 -13.20
C PRO A 170 -6.58 -6.21 -14.07
N GLU A 171 -5.58 -6.68 -14.80
CA GLU A 171 -4.97 -5.90 -15.87
C GLU A 171 -5.69 -6.21 -17.19
N ASN A 172 -6.53 -5.28 -17.62
CA ASN A 172 -7.24 -5.34 -18.90
C ASN A 172 -6.76 -4.18 -19.78
N LYS A 173 -6.10 -4.46 -20.91
CA LYS A 173 -5.55 -3.44 -21.82
C LYS A 173 -6.57 -2.43 -22.38
N HIS A 174 -7.86 -2.68 -22.23
CA HIS A 174 -8.94 -1.86 -22.80
C HIS A 174 -9.47 -0.76 -21.87
N GLN A 175 -8.98 -0.63 -20.64
CA GLN A 175 -9.61 0.25 -19.64
C GLN A 175 -9.02 1.66 -19.52
N TYR A 176 -7.92 1.97 -20.23
CA TYR A 176 -7.15 3.22 -20.04
C TYR A 176 -6.78 3.96 -21.33
N HIS A 177 -7.36 3.61 -22.48
CA HIS A 177 -7.00 4.21 -23.76
C HIS A 177 -7.82 5.46 -24.16
N ASP A 178 -8.82 5.86 -23.40
CA ASP A 178 -9.67 7.00 -23.75
C ASP A 178 -9.27 8.21 -22.89
N GLU A 179 -8.24 8.99 -23.26
CA GLU A 179 -8.17 10.45 -22.95
C GLU A 179 -6.96 11.22 -23.52
N GLU A 180 -5.92 10.58 -24.08
CA GLU A 180 -4.77 11.33 -24.65
C GLU A 180 -4.92 11.78 -26.12
N ASP A 181 -5.85 11.19 -26.91
CA ASP A 181 -5.99 11.53 -28.34
C ASP A 181 -7.00 12.68 -28.62
N ALA A 182 -7.59 13.30 -27.60
CA ALA A 182 -8.63 14.33 -27.77
C ALA A 182 -8.12 15.78 -27.75
N LYS A 183 -6.80 16.02 -27.78
CA LYS A 183 -6.23 17.39 -27.68
C LYS A 183 -5.34 17.85 -28.84
N GLU A 184 -5.21 17.09 -29.92
CA GLU A 184 -4.44 17.53 -31.10
C GLU A 184 -5.27 17.77 -32.37
N SER A 185 -6.60 17.94 -32.24
CA SER A 185 -7.46 18.33 -33.37
C SER A 185 -8.31 19.56 -33.08
N GLU A 186 -7.65 20.71 -32.85
CA GLU A 186 -8.23 22.04 -33.09
C GLU A 186 -7.21 22.94 -33.81
#